data_AF-X1R3C2-F1
#
_entry.id   AF-X1R3C2-F1
#
_cell.length_a   1.000
_cell.length_b   1.000
_cell.length_c   1.000
_cell.angle_alpha   90.00
_cell.angle_beta   90.00
_cell.angle_gamma   90.00
#
_symmetry.space_group_name_H-M   'P 1'
#
loop_
_entity.id
_entity.type
_entity.pdbx_description
1 polymer ?
#
loop_
_entity_poly.entity_id
_entity_poly.type
_entity_poly.pdbx_seq_one_letter_code
_entity_poly.pdbx_strand_id
1 'polypeptide(L)'
;ALQVANERQAYVLCDRGTFLAYKNRIDLIILSEGDALLFNPYGIMAVNPARYSHVKYIEAMQLIAWVTSVEGQKIIGEYKKEGEILFHPMAIK
;
A
#
# COMPACT_ATOMS: atom_id res chain seq x y z
N ALA A 1 10.66 12.91 -7.37
CA ALA A 1 9.48 13.74 -7.74
C ALA A 1 9.06 14.66 -6.58
N LEU A 2 8.73 14.12 -5.40
CA LEU A 2 8.28 14.91 -4.25
C LEU A 2 9.25 16.04 -3.83
N GLN A 3 10.56 15.75 -3.72
CA GLN A 3 11.57 16.78 -3.39
C GLN A 3 11.68 17.88 -4.46
N VAL A 4 11.69 17.50 -5.74
CA VAL A 4 11.71 18.47 -6.85
C VAL A 4 10.45 19.35 -6.84
N ALA A 5 9.28 18.78 -6.55
CA ALA A 5 8.05 19.54 -6.42
C ALA A 5 8.12 20.53 -5.23
N ASN A 6 8.73 20.12 -4.12
CA ASN A 6 8.97 21.00 -2.98
C ASN A 6 9.89 22.17 -3.36
N GLU A 7 11.04 21.89 -3.96
CA GLU A 7 12.01 22.91 -4.40
C GLU A 7 11.41 23.90 -5.40
N ARG A 8 10.54 23.41 -6.29
CA ARG A 8 9.90 24.22 -7.33
C ARG A 8 8.56 24.82 -6.94
N GLN A 9 8.10 24.59 -5.71
CA GLN A 9 6.77 25.01 -5.24
C GLN A 9 5.64 24.57 -6.20
N ALA A 10 5.70 23.31 -6.63
CA ALA A 10 4.80 22.72 -7.63
C ALA A 10 3.91 21.63 -7.01
N TYR A 11 2.89 21.22 -7.78
CA TYR A 11 2.01 20.12 -7.43
C TYR A 11 2.62 18.77 -7.81
N VAL A 12 2.30 17.72 -7.06
CA VAL A 12 2.70 16.35 -7.36
C VAL A 12 1.68 15.37 -6.82
N LEU A 13 1.35 14.35 -7.60
CA LEU A 13 0.63 13.18 -7.11
C LEU A 13 1.64 12.23 -6.43
N CYS A 14 1.38 11.87 -5.19
CA CYS A 14 2.29 11.07 -4.36
C CYS A 14 1.48 10.10 -3.51
N ASP A 15 1.98 8.89 -3.27
CA ASP A 15 1.36 7.98 -2.32
C ASP A 15 1.55 8.47 -0.87
N ARG A 16 0.61 8.10 0.01
CA ARG A 16 0.60 8.52 1.42
C ARG A 16 1.86 8.08 2.17
N GLY A 17 2.39 6.89 1.88
CA GLY A 17 3.54 6.32 2.59
C GLY A 17 4.83 7.08 2.31
N THR A 18 5.01 7.51 1.06
CA THR A 18 6.10 8.40 0.64
C THR A 18 5.94 9.79 1.22
N PHE A 19 4.73 10.38 1.18
CA PHE A 19 4.50 11.69 1.80
C PHE A 19 4.85 11.69 3.29
N LEU A 20 4.35 10.72 4.06
CA LEU A 20 4.65 10.63 5.50
C LEU A 20 6.14 10.45 5.80
N ALA A 21 6.88 9.73 4.96
CA ALA A 21 8.33 9.55 5.12
C ALA A 21 9.12 10.87 4.99
N TYR A 22 8.60 11.81 4.20
CA TYR A 22 9.27 13.07 3.88
C TYR A 22 8.60 14.29 4.50
N LYS A 23 7.46 14.15 5.18
CA LYS A 23 6.64 15.25 5.73
C LYS A 23 7.46 16.24 6.58
N ASN A 24 8.45 15.75 7.32
CA ASN A 24 9.32 16.59 8.16
C ASN A 24 10.52 17.21 7.42
N ARG A 25 10.62 17.02 6.10
CA ARG A 25 11.73 17.44 5.23
C ARG A 25 11.26 18.28 4.03
N ILE A 26 9.96 18.55 3.93
CA ILE A 26 9.31 19.29 2.84
C ILE A 26 8.27 20.22 3.43
N ASP A 27 7.95 21.29 2.70
CA ASP A 27 6.92 22.27 3.04
C ASP A 27 5.59 22.01 2.31
N LEU A 28 5.56 20.99 1.44
CA LEU A 28 4.35 20.60 0.71
C LEU A 28 3.24 20.12 1.66
N ILE A 29 2.02 20.58 1.40
CA ILE A 29 0.81 20.16 2.13
C ILE A 29 -0.09 19.28 1.25
N ILE A 30 -0.99 18.53 1.89
CA ILE A 30 -2.00 17.76 1.18
C ILE A 30 -3.10 18.71 0.73
N LEU A 31 -3.37 18.72 -0.58
CA LEU A 31 -4.44 19.54 -1.17
C LEU A 31 -5.66 18.72 -1.61
N SER A 32 -5.49 17.42 -1.81
CA SER A 32 -6.55 16.49 -2.20
C SER A 32 -6.22 15.07 -1.73
N GLU A 33 -7.18 14.39 -1.11
CA GLU A 33 -7.11 12.98 -0.69
C GLU A 33 -8.51 12.37 -0.54
N GLY A 34 -8.61 11.05 -0.45
CA GLY A 34 -9.87 10.33 -0.15
C GLY A 34 -10.79 10.10 -1.35
N ASP A 35 -10.49 10.67 -2.52
CA ASP A 35 -11.24 10.40 -3.75
C ASP A 35 -11.09 8.92 -4.18
N ALA A 36 -12.17 8.31 -4.65
CA ALA A 36 -12.17 6.92 -5.09
C ALA A 36 -11.20 6.64 -6.25
N LEU A 37 -10.92 7.64 -7.09
CA LEU A 37 -9.94 7.55 -8.18
C LEU A 37 -8.50 7.47 -7.68
N LEU A 38 -8.25 7.87 -6.43
CA LEU A 38 -6.93 7.81 -5.79
C LEU A 38 -6.71 6.50 -5.03
N PHE A 39 -7.70 5.61 -4.99
CA PHE A 39 -7.51 4.29 -4.39
C PHE A 39 -6.46 3.48 -5.15
N ASN A 40 -5.49 2.96 -4.41
CA ASN A 40 -4.44 2.10 -4.92
C ASN A 40 -4.59 0.69 -4.33
N PRO A 41 -5.46 -0.16 -4.90
CA PRO A 41 -5.72 -1.50 -4.37
C PRO A 41 -4.53 -2.44 -4.65
N TYR A 42 -4.23 -3.31 -3.69
CA TYR A 42 -3.20 -4.32 -3.81
C TYR A 42 -3.82 -5.70 -3.98
N GLY A 43 -3.23 -6.50 -4.88
CA GLY A 43 -3.57 -7.90 -5.10
C GLY A 43 -2.37 -8.81 -4.82
N ILE A 44 -2.65 -9.99 -4.28
CA ILE A 44 -1.68 -11.08 -4.15
C ILE A 44 -2.09 -12.23 -5.06
N MET A 45 -1.16 -12.74 -5.86
CA MET A 45 -1.45 -13.75 -6.89
C MET A 45 -0.40 -14.85 -6.88
N ALA A 46 -0.86 -16.11 -6.88
CA ALA A 46 0.02 -17.26 -7.02
C ALA A 46 0.46 -17.42 -8.48
N VAL A 47 1.73 -17.76 -8.69
CA VAL A 47 2.27 -18.07 -10.01
C VAL A 47 1.69 -19.41 -10.49
N ASN A 48 1.28 -19.49 -11.76
CA ASN A 48 0.65 -20.67 -12.33
C ASN A 48 1.62 -21.87 -12.39
N PRO A 49 1.37 -22.97 -11.64
CA PRO A 49 2.25 -24.13 -11.59
C PRO A 49 2.19 -25.00 -12.85
N ALA A 50 1.11 -24.94 -13.63
CA ALA A 50 1.02 -25.64 -14.91
C ALA A 50 1.98 -25.06 -15.95
N ARG A 51 2.34 -23.78 -15.81
CA ARG A 51 3.36 -23.12 -16.63
C ARG A 51 4.75 -23.21 -16.02
N TYR A 52 4.86 -23.17 -14.69
CA TYR A 52 6.13 -23.18 -13.98
C TYR A 52 6.13 -24.24 -12.87
N SER A 53 6.55 -25.46 -13.18
CA SER A 53 6.45 -26.62 -12.27
C SER A 53 7.31 -26.52 -11.00
N HIS A 54 8.33 -25.66 -10.98
CA HIS A 54 9.23 -25.47 -9.84
C HIS A 54 8.70 -24.49 -8.78
N VAL A 55 7.57 -23.83 -9.05
CA VAL A 55 7.03 -22.83 -8.11
C VAL A 55 6.40 -23.52 -6.90
N LYS A 56 6.56 -22.88 -5.75
CA LYS A 56 6.00 -23.31 -4.46
C LYS A 56 4.53 -22.91 -4.33
N TYR A 57 3.68 -23.53 -5.14
CA TYR A 57 2.28 -23.12 -5.26
C TYR A 57 1.50 -23.29 -3.96
N ILE A 58 1.72 -24.38 -3.23
CA ILE A 58 1.01 -24.64 -1.96
C ILE A 58 1.36 -23.58 -0.93
N GLU A 59 2.64 -23.23 -0.80
CA GLU A 59 3.12 -22.20 0.12
C GLU A 59 2.64 -20.80 -0.29
N ALA A 60 2.57 -20.51 -1.59
CA ALA A 60 1.97 -19.28 -2.10
C ALA A 60 0.48 -19.18 -1.72
N MET A 61 -0.28 -20.29 -1.85
CA MET A 61 -1.68 -20.33 -1.44
C MET A 61 -1.87 -20.20 0.07
N GLN A 62 -0.95 -20.76 0.88
CA GLN A 62 -0.94 -20.55 2.34
C GLN A 62 -0.73 -19.08 2.68
N LEU A 63 0.20 -18.39 2.02
CA LEU A 63 0.41 -16.96 2.21
C LEU A 63 -0.82 -16.15 1.80
N ILE A 64 -1.43 -16.46 0.65
CA ILE A 64 -2.67 -15.80 0.20
C ILE A 64 -3.76 -15.96 1.26
N ALA A 65 -4.00 -17.20 1.71
CA ALA A 65 -5.02 -17.50 2.71
C ALA A 65 -4.76 -16.73 4.02
N TRP A 66 -3.51 -16.65 4.48
CA TRP A 66 -3.15 -15.90 5.67
C TRP A 66 -3.33 -14.39 5.49
N VAL A 67 -2.82 -13.81 4.39
CA VAL A 67 -2.95 -12.36 4.10
C VAL A 67 -4.42 -11.94 4.03
N THR A 68 -5.29 -12.78 3.45
CA THR A 68 -6.73 -12.51 3.35
C THR A 68 -7.55 -12.97 4.55
N SER A 69 -6.92 -13.51 5.60
CA SER A 69 -7.61 -13.95 6.82
C SER A 69 -8.00 -12.78 7.73
N VAL A 70 -8.87 -13.03 8.72
CA VAL A 70 -9.26 -12.00 9.72
C VAL A 70 -8.02 -11.44 10.42
N GLU A 71 -7.07 -12.30 10.78
CA GLU A 71 -5.82 -11.90 11.41
C GLU A 71 -4.96 -11.04 10.48
N GLY A 72 -4.73 -11.49 9.23
CA GLY A 72 -3.93 -10.75 8.25
C GLY A 72 -4.53 -9.37 7.94
N GLN A 73 -5.84 -9.30 7.72
CA GLN A 73 -6.54 -8.03 7.48
C GLN A 73 -6.48 -7.10 8.70
N LYS A 74 -6.58 -7.64 9.93
CA LYS A 74 -6.40 -6.87 11.16
C LYS A 74 -4.99 -6.26 11.24
N ILE A 75 -3.95 -7.07 11.02
CA ILE A 75 -2.55 -6.60 11.03
C ILE A 75 -2.34 -5.48 10.01
N ILE A 76 -2.90 -5.63 8.80
CA ILE A 76 -2.83 -4.60 7.75
C ILE A 76 -3.49 -3.29 8.21
N GLY A 77 -4.72 -3.37 8.76
CA GLY A 77 -5.46 -2.19 9.22
C GLY A 77 -4.89 -1.52 10.47
N GLU A 78 -4.13 -2.25 11.29
CA GLU A 78 -3.45 -1.74 12.49
C GLU A 78 -2.06 -1.17 12.18
N TYR A 79 -1.51 -1.42 10.99
CA TYR A 79 -0.21 -0.90 10.61
C TYR A 79 -0.22 0.62 10.51
N LYS A 80 0.68 1.26 11.27
CA LYS A 80 0.83 2.71 11.33
C LYS A 80 2.22 3.17 10.96
N LYS A 81 2.28 4.34 10.36
CA LYS A 81 3.53 5.08 10.11
C LYS A 81 3.35 6.52 10.57
N GLU A 82 4.24 7.00 11.44
CA GLU A 82 4.12 8.32 12.07
C GLU A 82 2.75 8.55 12.77
N GLY A 83 2.18 7.48 13.35
CA GLY A 83 0.88 7.52 14.02
C GLY A 83 -0.35 7.38 13.12
N GLU A 84 -0.17 7.46 11.80
CA GLU A 84 -1.25 7.38 10.79
C GLU A 84 -1.46 5.95 10.30
N ILE A 85 -2.72 5.53 10.13
CA ILE A 85 -3.05 4.27 9.46
C ILE A 85 -2.69 4.41 7.99
N LEU A 86 -1.87 3.49 7.46
CA LEU A 86 -1.37 3.60 6.09
C LEU A 86 -2.14 2.75 5.08
N PHE A 87 -2.69 1.61 5.52
CA PHE A 87 -3.39 0.66 4.65
C PHE A 87 -4.78 0.36 5.17
N HIS A 88 -5.73 0.22 4.25
CA HIS A 88 -7.11 -0.13 4.56
C HIS A 88 -7.39 -1.53 4.00
N PRO A 89 -7.66 -2.52 4.86
CA PRO A 89 -7.95 -3.88 4.42
C PRO A 89 -9.27 -3.94 3.61
N MET A 90 -9.35 -4.87 2.66
CA MET A 90 -10.52 -5.02 1.78
C MET A 90 -10.99 -6.47 1.59
N ALA A 91 -10.21 -7.47 2.02
CA ALA A 91 -10.50 -8.87 1.71
C ALA A 91 -11.65 -9.45 2.54
N ILE A 92 -11.93 -8.84 3.69
CA ILE A 92 -13.02 -9.20 4.61
C ILE A 92 -13.78 -7.91 4.94
N LYS A 93 -15.11 -7.94 4.80
CA LYS A 93 -16.01 -6.83 5.16
C LYS A 93 -16.65 -7.08 6.51
#